data_AF-A0A8B8GM07-F1
#
_entry.id   AF-A0A8B8GM07-F1
#
_cell.length_a   1.000
_cell.length_b   1.000
_cell.length_c   1.000
_cell.angle_alpha   90.00
_cell.angle_beta   90.00
_cell.angle_gamma   90.00
#
_symmetry.space_group_name_H-M   'P 1'
#
loop_
_entity.id
_entity.type
_entity.pdbx_description
1 polymer ?
#
loop_
_entity_poly.entity_id
_entity_poly.type
_entity_poly.pdbx_seq_one_letter_code
_entity_poly.pdbx_strand_id
1 'polypeptide(L)'
;MSGQINGVQALILKEQPLAFYTHCFNHSLNLCLSKACKVFTIKIKMELLTLCETRWIEWHDALIIFKELFLYIIETLDDYENNGSKSDFSSKAVMYGSAIRKSDHVVSLEVVVFIFSYTLNLSQVFQSKQQDLSKALNDVVTVRESLESIRRDVDINFKNIFSEVLKIASKIDVDIKIPRVVANKIKEQM
;
A
#
# COMPACT_ATOMS: atom_id res chain seq x y z
N MET A 1 13.25 -16.82 -10.85
CA MET A 1 13.77 -16.44 -12.18
C MET A 1 15.12 -17.11 -12.38
N SER A 2 15.18 -18.21 -13.12
CA SER A 2 16.44 -18.85 -13.51
C SER A 2 16.89 -18.25 -14.85
N GLY A 3 17.62 -17.15 -14.79
CA GLY A 3 18.34 -16.65 -15.97
C GLY A 3 19.44 -17.62 -16.36
N GLN A 4 19.84 -17.60 -17.63
CA GLN A 4 20.82 -18.49 -18.28
C GLN A 4 22.21 -18.55 -17.58
N ILE A 5 22.47 -17.64 -16.63
CA ILE A 5 23.70 -17.52 -15.85
C ILE A 5 23.38 -17.67 -14.35
N ASN A 6 22.75 -18.76 -13.91
CA ASN A 6 22.55 -19.18 -12.50
C ASN A 6 22.23 -18.10 -11.41
N GLY A 7 21.77 -16.92 -11.80
CA GLY A 7 21.54 -15.77 -10.93
C GLY A 7 22.80 -15.16 -10.30
N VAL A 8 22.67 -13.93 -9.80
CA VAL A 8 23.69 -13.22 -9.00
C VAL A 8 24.13 -14.03 -7.78
N GLN A 9 23.23 -14.84 -7.21
CA GLN A 9 23.52 -15.76 -6.10
C GLN A 9 24.69 -16.73 -6.42
N ALA A 10 24.71 -17.35 -7.60
CA ALA A 10 25.74 -18.31 -7.96
C ALA A 10 27.12 -17.65 -8.17
N LEU A 11 27.14 -16.40 -8.65
CA LEU A 11 28.38 -15.63 -8.78
C LEU A 11 28.94 -15.26 -7.40
N ILE A 12 28.09 -14.84 -6.46
CA ILE A 12 28.50 -14.48 -5.09
C ILE A 12 29.04 -15.70 -4.33
N LEU A 13 28.39 -16.86 -4.44
CA LEU A 13 28.84 -18.11 -3.80
C LEU A 13 30.15 -18.65 -4.39
N LYS A 14 30.47 -18.31 -5.65
CA LYS A 14 31.75 -18.68 -6.28
C LYS A 14 32.92 -17.88 -5.71
N GLU A 15 32.70 -16.60 -5.44
CA GLU A 15 33.72 -15.70 -4.89
C GLU A 15 33.86 -15.82 -3.36
N GLN A 16 32.75 -16.09 -2.66
CA GLN A 16 32.73 -16.26 -1.21
C GLN A 16 31.83 -17.46 -0.80
N PRO A 17 32.40 -18.66 -0.63
CA PRO A 17 31.65 -19.87 -0.29
C PRO A 17 30.94 -19.82 1.07
N LEU A 18 31.38 -18.93 1.97
CA LEU A 18 30.78 -18.74 3.29
C LEU A 18 29.68 -17.68 3.30
N ALA A 19 29.36 -17.06 2.17
CA ALA A 19 28.34 -16.02 2.09
C ALA A 19 26.95 -16.59 2.41
N PHE A 20 26.32 -16.06 3.45
CA PHE A 20 24.96 -16.41 3.82
C PHE A 20 23.97 -15.73 2.87
N TYR A 21 23.32 -16.50 2.01
CA TYR A 21 22.29 -16.01 1.12
C TYR A 21 20.92 -16.09 1.79
N THR A 22 20.22 -14.96 1.85
CA THR A 22 18.80 -14.92 2.23
C THR A 22 17.99 -14.50 1.02
N HIS A 23 16.86 -15.18 0.79
CA HIS A 23 15.96 -14.78 -0.29
C HIS A 23 15.35 -13.40 0.01
N CYS A 24 15.26 -12.56 -1.02
CA CYS A 24 14.59 -11.26 -0.90
C CYS A 24 13.10 -11.48 -0.55
N PHE A 25 12.68 -11.00 0.62
CA PHE A 25 11.30 -11.14 1.10
C PHE A 25 10.27 -10.45 0.19
N ASN A 26 10.70 -9.45 -0.59
CA ASN A 26 9.89 -8.81 -1.61
C ASN A 26 9.55 -9.77 -2.77
N HIS A 27 10.46 -10.68 -3.11
CA HIS A 27 10.23 -11.70 -4.12
C HIS A 27 9.22 -12.75 -3.64
N SER A 28 9.31 -13.14 -2.37
CA SER A 28 8.39 -14.10 -1.75
C SER A 28 6.99 -13.51 -1.54
N LEU A 29 6.90 -12.24 -1.16
CA LEU A 29 5.65 -11.49 -1.14
C LEU A 29 5.04 -11.50 -2.54
N ASN A 30 5.81 -11.09 -3.55
CA ASN A 30 5.34 -11.07 -4.94
C ASN A 30 4.85 -12.45 -5.41
N LEU A 31 5.57 -13.53 -5.12
CA LEU A 31 5.17 -14.90 -5.47
C LEU A 31 3.85 -15.32 -4.80
N CYS A 32 3.63 -14.94 -3.54
CA CYS A 32 2.41 -15.23 -2.80
C CYS A 32 1.19 -14.57 -3.47
N LEU A 33 1.36 -13.33 -3.91
CA LEU A 33 0.34 -12.55 -4.58
C LEU A 33 0.09 -13.00 -6.01
N SER A 34 1.15 -13.33 -6.77
CA SER A 34 1.01 -13.95 -8.09
C SER A 34 0.27 -15.29 -7.99
N LYS A 35 0.30 -15.99 -6.85
CA LYS A 35 -0.47 -17.21 -6.62
C LYS A 35 -1.93 -16.91 -6.27
N ALA A 36 -2.18 -15.95 -5.38
CA ALA A 36 -3.53 -15.47 -5.06
C ALA A 36 -4.27 -14.97 -6.32
N CYS A 37 -3.57 -14.24 -7.19
CA CYS A 37 -4.14 -13.68 -8.41
C CYS A 37 -4.30 -14.69 -9.55
N LYS A 38 -3.68 -15.89 -9.47
CA LYS A 38 -3.88 -16.98 -10.45
C LYS A 38 -5.18 -17.77 -10.23
N VAL A 39 -5.77 -17.67 -9.04
CA VAL A 39 -7.05 -18.35 -8.72
C VAL A 39 -8.23 -17.60 -9.37
N PHE A 40 -8.06 -16.34 -9.77
CA PHE A 40 -9.09 -15.54 -10.43
C PHE A 40 -8.71 -15.21 -11.88
N THR A 41 -9.54 -15.64 -12.82
CA THR A 41 -9.45 -15.34 -14.25
C THR A 41 -9.78 -13.86 -14.53
N ILE A 42 -8.93 -12.92 -14.10
CA ILE A 42 -9.01 -11.53 -14.54
C ILE A 42 -7.63 -11.10 -15.04
N LYS A 43 -7.62 -10.73 -16.32
CA LYS A 43 -6.46 -10.41 -17.14
C LYS A 43 -5.92 -9.01 -16.82
N ILE A 44 -5.63 -8.74 -15.55
CA ILE A 44 -4.89 -7.57 -15.10
C ILE A 44 -3.71 -8.11 -14.31
N LYS A 45 -2.52 -7.57 -14.57
CA LYS A 45 -1.27 -7.96 -13.92
C LYS A 45 -1.30 -7.53 -12.45
N MET A 46 -2.11 -8.20 -11.62
CA MET A 46 -2.28 -7.97 -10.19
C MET A 46 -1.12 -8.64 -9.43
N GLU A 47 0.09 -8.13 -9.64
CA GLU A 47 1.20 -8.38 -8.72
C GLU A 47 1.27 -7.17 -7.80
N LEU A 48 1.48 -7.32 -6.49
CA LEU A 48 1.76 -6.13 -5.68
C LEU A 48 3.02 -5.50 -6.25
N LEU A 49 2.88 -4.26 -6.67
CA LEU A 49 4.00 -3.51 -7.18
C LEU A 49 4.90 -3.17 -6.01
N THR A 50 6.18 -3.46 -6.18
CA THR A 50 7.20 -3.01 -5.23
C THR A 50 7.26 -1.49 -5.27
N LEU A 51 7.15 -0.84 -4.12
CA LEU A 51 7.30 0.61 -4.03
C LEU A 51 8.69 1.01 -4.54
N CYS A 52 8.74 1.76 -5.64
CA CYS A 52 9.98 2.32 -6.17
C CYS A 52 10.16 3.73 -5.61
N GLU A 53 11.17 3.96 -4.75
CA GLU A 53 11.40 5.24 -4.06
C GLU A 53 11.42 6.48 -4.98
N THR A 54 11.75 6.29 -6.26
CA THR A 54 11.92 7.38 -7.24
C THR A 54 10.78 7.50 -8.25
N ARG A 55 9.78 6.61 -8.25
CA ARG A 55 8.68 6.60 -9.24
C ARG A 55 7.31 6.71 -8.57
N TRP A 56 6.91 7.96 -8.33
CA TRP A 56 5.67 8.30 -7.61
C TRP A 56 4.38 7.77 -8.28
N ILE A 57 4.36 7.60 -9.61
CA ILE A 57 3.20 7.00 -10.30
C ILE A 57 3.06 5.52 -9.92
N GLU A 58 4.18 4.80 -9.81
CA GLU A 58 4.16 3.38 -9.43
C GLU A 58 3.72 3.19 -7.98
N TRP A 59 3.96 4.18 -7.11
CA TRP A 59 3.42 4.19 -5.75
C TRP A 59 1.91 4.27 -5.74
N HIS A 60 1.33 5.14 -6.57
CA HIS A 60 -0.11 5.26 -6.69
C HIS A 60 -0.73 3.94 -7.15
N ASP A 61 -0.18 3.33 -8.20
CA ASP A 61 -0.67 2.06 -8.73
C ASP A 61 -0.51 0.92 -7.68
N ALA A 62 0.63 0.89 -6.96
CA ALA A 62 0.87 -0.08 -5.90
C ALA A 62 -0.17 0.02 -4.78
N LEU A 63 -0.50 1.23 -4.35
CA LEU A 63 -1.44 1.47 -3.25
C LEU A 63 -2.89 1.15 -3.65
N ILE A 64 -3.29 1.47 -4.88
CA ILE A 64 -4.60 1.08 -5.41
C ILE A 64 -4.71 -0.44 -5.49
N ILE A 65 -3.74 -1.11 -6.09
CA ILE A 65 -3.73 -2.58 -6.20
C ILE A 65 -3.73 -3.21 -4.80
N PHE A 66 -2.95 -2.66 -3.87
CA PHE A 66 -2.94 -3.13 -2.48
C PHE A 66 -4.32 -3.00 -1.81
N LYS A 67 -5.00 -1.87 -2.00
CA LYS A 67 -6.35 -1.65 -1.49
C LYS A 67 -7.38 -2.61 -2.12
N GLU A 68 -7.31 -2.83 -3.43
CA GLU A 68 -8.19 -3.78 -4.13
C GLU A 68 -7.95 -5.22 -3.65
N LEU A 69 -6.69 -5.58 -3.41
CA LEU A 69 -6.32 -6.91 -2.95
C LEU A 69 -6.41 -7.09 -1.44
N PHE A 70 -6.78 -6.05 -0.68
CA PHE A 70 -6.62 -6.01 0.77
C PHE A 70 -7.28 -7.19 1.49
N LEU A 71 -8.52 -7.53 1.12
CA LEU A 71 -9.25 -8.66 1.71
C LEU A 71 -8.59 -10.01 1.38
N TYR A 72 -8.10 -10.17 0.15
CA TYR A 72 -7.42 -11.39 -0.26
C TYR A 72 -6.07 -11.56 0.44
N ILE A 73 -5.35 -10.46 0.68
CA ILE A 73 -4.10 -10.45 1.45
C ILE A 73 -4.38 -10.92 2.88
N ILE A 74 -5.45 -10.41 3.49
CA ILE A 74 -5.89 -10.81 4.83
C ILE A 74 -6.21 -12.31 4.89
N GLU A 75 -7.05 -12.80 3.98
CA GLU A 75 -7.43 -14.22 3.90
C GLU A 75 -6.21 -15.12 3.70
N THR A 76 -5.28 -14.71 2.82
CA THR A 76 -4.04 -15.45 2.57
C THR A 76 -3.16 -15.49 3.83
N LEU A 77 -3.05 -14.39 4.57
CA LEU A 77 -2.28 -14.35 5.82
C LEU A 77 -2.89 -15.26 6.89
N ASP A 78 -4.21 -15.30 7.00
CA ASP A 78 -4.93 -16.19 7.92
C ASP A 78 -4.69 -17.67 7.56
N ASP A 79 -4.68 -18.00 6.26
CA ASP A 79 -4.36 -19.34 5.80
C ASP A 79 -2.94 -19.77 6.18
N TYR A 80 -1.96 -18.86 6.04
CA TYR A 80 -0.58 -19.14 6.44
C TYR A 80 -0.39 -19.22 7.96
N GLU A 81 -1.18 -18.47 8.73
CA GLU A 81 -1.20 -18.56 10.19
C GLU A 81 -1.73 -19.93 10.64
N ASN A 82 -2.88 -20.34 10.11
CA ASN A 82 -3.61 -21.53 10.58
C ASN A 82 -3.12 -22.86 9.97
N ASN A 83 -2.71 -22.85 8.70
CA ASN A 83 -2.32 -24.07 7.96
C ASN A 83 -0.81 -24.16 7.71
N GLY A 84 -0.03 -23.13 8.09
CA GLY A 84 1.42 -23.16 7.97
C GLY A 84 2.06 -24.14 8.95
N SER A 85 2.95 -25.01 8.46
CA SER A 85 3.88 -25.74 9.34
C SER A 85 4.55 -24.75 10.31
N LYS A 86 4.71 -25.10 11.60
CA LYS A 86 5.40 -24.29 12.62
C LYS A 86 6.81 -23.90 12.12
N SER A 87 6.88 -22.77 11.43
CA SER A 87 8.02 -22.28 10.67
C SER A 87 7.99 -20.75 10.72
N ASP A 88 9.11 -20.11 10.40
CA ASP A 88 9.23 -18.64 10.38
C ASP A 88 8.15 -17.94 9.52
N PHE A 89 7.53 -18.66 8.58
CA PHE A 89 6.48 -18.15 7.71
C PHE A 89 5.16 -17.90 8.46
N SER A 90 4.76 -18.81 9.35
CA SER A 90 3.54 -18.63 10.16
C SER A 90 3.71 -17.43 11.10
N SER A 91 4.86 -17.32 11.78
CA SER A 91 5.16 -16.16 12.63
C SER A 91 5.15 -14.83 11.87
N LYS A 92 5.68 -14.79 10.64
CA LYS A 92 5.63 -13.59 9.80
C LYS A 92 4.22 -13.26 9.32
N ALA A 93 3.42 -14.27 8.97
CA ALA A 93 2.03 -14.07 8.58
C ALA A 93 1.23 -13.40 9.73
N VAL A 94 1.41 -13.87 10.96
CA VAL A 94 0.83 -13.25 12.17
C VAL A 94 1.31 -11.81 12.32
N MET A 95 2.61 -11.55 12.16
CA MET A 95 3.16 -10.19 12.28
C MET A 95 2.58 -9.23 11.23
N TYR A 96 2.48 -9.66 9.98
CA TYR A 96 1.91 -8.81 8.92
C TYR A 96 0.40 -8.65 9.09
N GLY A 97 -0.34 -9.72 9.36
CA GLY A 97 -1.78 -9.70 9.59
C GLY A 97 -2.15 -8.76 10.75
N SER A 98 -1.46 -8.89 11.88
CA SER A 98 -1.65 -8.00 13.03
C SER A 98 -1.26 -6.55 12.77
N ALA A 99 -0.33 -6.26 11.85
CA ALA A 99 0.03 -4.91 11.48
C ALA A 99 -1.03 -4.25 10.57
N ILE A 100 -1.47 -4.95 9.52
CA ILE A 100 -2.38 -4.40 8.52
C ILE A 100 -3.83 -4.32 8.99
N ARG A 101 -4.22 -5.12 9.99
CA ARG A 101 -5.53 -5.09 10.65
C ARG A 101 -5.66 -3.98 11.70
N LYS A 102 -4.62 -3.19 11.98
CA LYS A 102 -4.75 -2.06 12.92
C LYS A 102 -5.66 -1.00 12.30
N SER A 103 -6.58 -0.47 13.11
CA SER A 103 -7.45 0.65 12.71
C SER A 103 -6.67 1.82 12.10
N ASP A 104 -5.56 2.22 12.71
CA ASP A 104 -4.66 3.27 12.19
C ASP A 104 -4.16 2.96 10.77
N HIS A 105 -3.83 1.70 10.47
CA HIS A 105 -3.36 1.29 9.15
C HIS A 105 -4.49 1.37 8.12
N VAL A 106 -5.69 0.86 8.44
CA VAL A 106 -6.84 0.91 7.53
C VAL A 106 -7.23 2.35 7.21
N VAL A 107 -7.28 3.22 8.22
CA VAL A 107 -7.55 4.66 8.04
C VAL A 107 -6.44 5.31 7.21
N SER A 108 -5.18 5.04 7.52
CA SER A 108 -4.05 5.63 6.78
C SER A 108 -4.03 5.21 5.32
N LEU A 109 -4.28 3.93 5.03
CA LEU A 109 -4.36 3.42 3.66
C LEU A 109 -5.44 4.14 2.87
N GLU A 110 -6.64 4.30 3.44
CA GLU A 110 -7.76 4.96 2.79
C GLU A 110 -7.46 6.43 2.49
N VAL A 111 -6.90 7.15 3.47
CA VAL A 111 -6.54 8.57 3.33
C VAL A 111 -5.44 8.76 2.29
N VAL A 112 -4.39 7.91 2.29
CA VAL A 112 -3.30 8.02 1.32
C VAL A 112 -3.80 7.77 -0.10
N VAL A 113 -4.59 6.71 -0.32
CA VAL A 113 -5.19 6.44 -1.64
C VAL A 113 -6.08 7.59 -2.09
N PHE A 114 -6.88 8.15 -1.19
CA PHE A 114 -7.74 9.31 -1.49
C PHE A 114 -6.92 10.52 -1.94
N ILE A 115 -5.93 10.96 -1.15
CA ILE A 115 -5.09 12.12 -1.50
C ILE A 115 -4.30 11.88 -2.78
N PHE A 116 -3.75 10.67 -2.94
CA PHE A 116 -2.91 10.34 -4.08
C PHE A 116 -3.69 10.38 -5.40
N SER A 117 -4.99 10.06 -5.38
CA SER A 117 -5.86 10.14 -6.55
C SER A 117 -5.90 11.53 -7.19
N TYR A 118 -5.82 12.59 -6.38
CA TYR A 118 -5.77 13.98 -6.86
C TYR A 118 -4.42 14.36 -7.46
N THR A 119 -3.34 13.73 -6.99
CA THR A 119 -1.97 14.01 -7.46
C THR A 119 -1.52 13.13 -8.62
N LEU A 120 -2.29 12.09 -8.98
CA LEU A 120 -1.92 11.14 -10.02
C LEU A 120 -1.72 11.81 -11.37
N ASN A 121 -2.70 12.60 -11.80
CA ASN A 121 -2.67 13.23 -13.12
C ASN A 121 -1.45 14.16 -13.25
N LEU A 122 -1.18 14.94 -12.20
CA LEU A 122 -0.01 15.80 -12.13
C LEU A 122 1.30 15.00 -12.18
N SER A 123 1.36 13.88 -11.47
CA SER A 123 2.52 12.99 -11.49
C SER A 123 2.79 12.42 -12.89
N GLN A 124 1.72 12.02 -13.61
CA GLN A 124 1.78 11.55 -15.00
C GLN A 124 2.26 12.63 -15.95
N VAL A 125 1.71 13.84 -15.83
CA VAL A 125 2.09 14.99 -16.65
C VAL A 125 3.58 15.25 -16.47
N PHE A 126 4.07 15.43 -15.24
CA PHE A 126 5.48 15.74 -14.95
C PHE A 126 6.50 14.65 -15.35
N GLN A 127 6.06 13.39 -15.48
CA GLN A 127 6.95 12.28 -15.89
C GLN A 127 6.86 11.97 -17.39
N SER A 128 6.00 12.65 -18.14
CA SER A 128 5.85 12.46 -19.57
C SER A 128 7.07 12.99 -20.37
N LYS A 129 7.34 12.44 -21.55
CA LYS A 129 8.48 12.88 -22.38
C LYS A 129 8.26 14.24 -23.05
N GLN A 130 7.01 14.69 -23.15
CA GLN A 130 6.62 15.95 -23.79
C GLN A 130 5.96 16.83 -22.72
N GLN A 131 6.71 17.78 -22.18
CA GLN A 131 6.23 18.69 -21.14
C GLN A 131 5.78 20.01 -21.78
N ASP A 132 4.49 20.32 -21.68
CA ASP A 132 3.99 21.68 -21.89
C ASP A 132 3.94 22.37 -20.52
N LEU A 133 4.82 23.35 -20.31
CA LEU A 133 4.94 24.06 -19.04
C LEU A 133 3.65 24.83 -18.68
N SER A 134 2.97 25.40 -19.67
CA SER A 134 1.72 26.15 -19.46
C SER A 134 0.62 25.20 -18.99
N LYS A 135 0.49 24.05 -19.65
CA LYS A 135 -0.44 22.99 -19.23
C LYS A 135 -0.12 22.46 -17.84
N ALA A 136 1.15 22.14 -17.58
CA ALA A 136 1.56 21.60 -16.29
C ALA A 136 1.31 22.60 -15.15
N LEU A 137 1.49 23.90 -15.37
CA LEU A 137 1.15 24.94 -14.40
C LEU A 137 -0.35 24.99 -14.11
N ASN A 138 -1.20 24.89 -15.15
CA ASN A 138 -2.65 24.83 -14.97
C ASN A 138 -3.08 23.57 -14.18
N ASP A 139 -2.44 22.44 -14.44
CA ASP A 139 -2.70 21.18 -13.72
C ASP A 139 -2.31 21.33 -12.23
N VAL A 140 -1.18 21.97 -11.91
CA VAL A 140 -0.80 22.29 -10.51
C VAL A 140 -1.86 23.15 -9.83
N VAL A 141 -2.33 24.21 -10.50
CA VAL A 141 -3.35 25.11 -9.95
C VAL A 141 -4.65 24.35 -9.67
N THR A 142 -5.07 23.49 -10.61
CA THR A 142 -6.29 22.68 -10.48
C THR A 142 -6.21 21.72 -9.30
N VAL A 143 -5.07 21.03 -9.13
CA VAL A 143 -4.86 20.12 -7.99
C VAL A 143 -4.86 20.89 -6.67
N ARG A 144 -4.21 22.07 -6.62
CA ARG A 144 -4.23 22.93 -5.44
C ARG A 144 -5.66 23.32 -5.05
N GLU A 145 -6.44 23.79 -6.01
CA GLU A 145 -7.83 24.22 -5.76
C GLU A 145 -8.70 23.06 -5.29
N SER A 146 -8.47 21.86 -5.82
CA SER A 146 -9.16 20.63 -5.38
C SER A 146 -8.82 20.29 -3.91
N LEU A 147 -7.54 20.32 -3.55
CA LEU A 147 -7.08 20.08 -2.18
C LEU A 147 -7.56 21.15 -1.21
N GLU A 148 -7.61 22.42 -1.62
CA GLU A 148 -8.21 23.50 -0.84
C GLU A 148 -9.70 23.29 -0.63
N SER A 149 -10.43 22.80 -1.64
CA SER A 149 -11.85 22.48 -1.49
C SER A 149 -12.07 21.34 -0.50
N ILE A 150 -11.25 20.29 -0.56
CA ILE A 150 -11.30 19.18 0.42
C ILE A 150 -11.09 19.71 1.83
N ARG A 151 -10.15 20.64 2.01
CA ARG A 151 -9.86 21.26 3.30
C ARG A 151 -10.99 22.17 3.80
N ARG A 152 -11.68 22.88 2.90
CA ARG A 152 -12.85 23.70 3.26
C ARG A 152 -14.02 22.84 3.73
N ASP A 153 -14.29 21.74 3.03
CA ASP A 153 -15.41 20.83 3.32
C ASP A 153 -14.94 19.58 4.10
N VAL A 154 -14.11 19.79 5.12
CA VAL A 154 -13.41 18.70 5.83
C VAL A 154 -14.37 17.67 6.42
N ASP A 155 -15.49 18.12 7.00
CA ASP A 155 -16.45 17.22 7.67
C ASP A 155 -17.14 16.27 6.69
N ILE A 156 -17.48 16.76 5.49
CA ILE A 156 -18.14 15.97 4.45
C ILE A 156 -17.14 14.96 3.88
N ASN A 157 -15.93 15.42 3.55
CA ASN A 157 -14.88 14.54 3.01
C ASN A 157 -14.46 13.49 4.03
N PHE A 158 -14.29 13.87 5.30
CA PHE A 158 -14.00 12.93 6.38
C PHE A 158 -15.10 11.88 6.52
N LYS A 159 -16.38 12.28 6.53
CA LYS A 159 -17.50 11.32 6.58
C LYS A 159 -17.47 10.32 5.43
N ASN A 160 -17.19 10.78 4.22
CA ASN A 160 -17.10 9.92 3.04
C ASN A 160 -15.94 8.92 3.15
N ILE A 161 -14.74 9.41 3.49
CA ILE A 161 -13.55 8.58 3.70
C ILE A 161 -13.81 7.55 4.82
N PHE A 162 -14.34 8.01 5.95
CA PHE A 162 -14.57 7.16 7.10
C PHE A 162 -15.66 6.10 6.86
N SER A 163 -16.66 6.40 6.03
CA SER A 163 -17.64 5.40 5.54
C SER A 163 -16.95 4.26 4.78
N GLU A 164 -15.96 4.54 3.94
CA GLU A 164 -15.20 3.49 3.25
C GLU A 164 -14.33 2.69 4.22
N VAL A 165 -13.69 3.34 5.19
CA VAL A 165 -12.96 2.65 6.26
C VAL A 165 -13.88 1.68 7.01
N LEU A 166 -15.09 2.11 7.39
CA LEU A 166 -16.08 1.26 8.06
C LEU A 166 -16.49 0.05 7.23
N LYS A 167 -16.64 0.21 5.91
CA LYS A 167 -16.94 -0.90 4.99
C LYS A 167 -15.80 -1.91 4.89
N ILE A 168 -14.55 -1.46 4.97
CA ILE A 168 -13.39 -2.36 4.98
C ILE A 168 -13.30 -3.06 6.33
N ALA A 169 -13.41 -2.31 7.42
CA ALA A 169 -13.33 -2.79 8.79
C ALA A 169 -14.36 -3.88 9.11
N SER A 170 -15.60 -3.74 8.61
CA SER A 170 -16.64 -4.76 8.78
C SER A 170 -16.35 -6.07 8.05
N LYS A 171 -15.61 -6.02 6.94
CA LYS A 171 -15.23 -7.21 6.17
C LYS A 171 -14.06 -7.97 6.78
N ILE A 172 -13.20 -7.28 7.54
CA ILE A 172 -12.00 -7.87 8.18
C ILE A 172 -12.20 -8.14 9.67
N ASP A 173 -13.42 -7.94 10.20
CA ASP A 173 -13.77 -8.06 11.62
C ASP A 173 -12.84 -7.26 12.56
N VAL A 174 -12.55 -6.01 12.19
CA VAL A 174 -11.70 -5.10 12.97
C VAL A 174 -12.55 -4.00 13.59
N ASP A 175 -12.42 -3.85 14.91
CA ASP A 175 -12.98 -2.71 15.62
C ASP A 175 -12.13 -1.44 15.41
N ILE A 176 -12.75 -0.39 14.86
CA ILE A 176 -12.07 0.90 14.67
C ILE A 176 -12.06 1.65 16.00
N LYS A 177 -10.90 1.66 16.65
CA LYS A 177 -10.70 2.42 17.89
C LYS A 177 -10.44 3.88 17.56
N ILE A 178 -11.24 4.77 18.13
CA ILE A 178 -10.98 6.20 18.09
C ILE A 178 -9.75 6.50 18.97
N PRO A 179 -8.72 7.20 18.46
CA PRO A 179 -7.57 7.58 19.26
C PRO A 179 -7.99 8.39 20.48
N ARG A 180 -7.35 8.13 21.63
CA ARG A 180 -7.64 8.85 22.87
C ARG A 180 -7.31 10.33 22.69
N VAL A 181 -8.33 11.18 22.64
CA VAL A 181 -8.15 12.64 22.63
C VAL A 181 -7.80 13.07 24.05
N VAL A 182 -6.55 13.47 24.27
CA VAL A 182 -6.17 14.14 25.52
C VAL A 182 -6.65 15.59 25.38
N ALA A 183 -7.68 15.96 26.15
CA ALA A 183 -8.12 17.34 26.20
C ALA A 183 -6.99 18.20 26.78
N ASN A 184 -6.27 18.93 25.93
CA ASN A 184 -5.38 19.98 26.40
C ASN A 184 -6.25 21.05 27.05
N LYS A 185 -6.16 21.19 28.38
CA LYS A 185 -6.71 22.34 29.11
C LYS A 185 -5.94 23.57 28.67
N ILE A 186 -6.38 24.24 27.62
CA ILE A 186 -6.00 25.63 27.39
C ILE A 186 -6.70 26.40 28.52
N LYS A 187 -5.93 26.83 29.52
CA LYS A 187 -6.40 27.78 30.52
C LYS A 187 -6.66 29.09 29.77
N GLU A 188 -7.92 29.38 29.47
CA GLU A 188 -8.34 30.75 29.18
C GLU A 188 -8.07 31.57 30.43
N GLN A 189 -7.05 32.43 30.37
CA GLN A 189 -6.92 33.56 31.29
C GLN A 189 -7.67 34.73 30.66
N MET A 190 -8.90 34.96 31.12
CA MET A 190 -9.54 36.27 31.18
C MET A 190 -9.53 36.75 32.63
#